data_AF-A0A1V3RMK0-F1
#
_entry.id   AF-A0A1V3RMK0-F1
#
_cell.length_a   1.000
_cell.length_b   1.000
_cell.length_c   1.000
_cell.angle_alpha   90.00
_cell.angle_beta   90.00
_cell.angle_gamma   90.00
#
_symmetry.space_group_name_H-M   'P 1'
#
loop_
_entity.id
_entity.type
_entity.pdbx_description
1 polymer ?
#
loop_
_entity_poly.entity_id
_entity_poly.type
_entity_poly.pdbx_seq_one_letter_code
_entity_poly.pdbx_strand_id
1 'polypeptide(L)'
;MKNEIVNSEDPMKKWIKEAGSEFPGEGFHLSVLKKIEALPKSTLVYKPIISPLGWKLIFGFIFAIFFWSILMIPSQQETTSLFDKIPPVNLPSLDRNLLNFNIPVPNLSPQFLIGISAFFSLGFIMIWGTLRNKQAGV
;
A
#
# COMPACT_ATOMS: atom_id res chain seq x y z
N MET A 1 -4.36 74.52 -7.18
CA MET A 1 -4.61 73.09 -6.87
C MET A 1 -4.94 72.39 -8.17
N LYS A 2 -4.14 71.39 -8.54
CA LYS A 2 -4.13 70.71 -9.84
C LYS A 2 -5.15 69.58 -9.80
N ASN A 3 -6.16 69.62 -10.66
CA ASN A 3 -7.22 68.61 -10.71
C ASN A 3 -6.65 67.34 -11.36
N GLU A 4 -6.46 66.29 -10.57
CA GLU A 4 -6.15 64.95 -11.06
C GLU A 4 -7.40 64.37 -11.72
N ILE A 5 -7.38 64.31 -13.05
CA ILE A 5 -8.40 63.63 -13.85
C ILE A 5 -8.14 62.14 -13.69
N VAL A 6 -8.97 61.48 -12.86
CA VAL A 6 -9.00 60.03 -12.74
C VAL A 6 -9.56 59.47 -14.05
N ASN A 7 -8.65 59.17 -14.98
CA ASN A 7 -8.94 58.37 -16.17
C ASN A 7 -9.26 56.94 -15.72
N SER A 8 -10.54 56.68 -15.45
CA SER A 8 -11.05 55.32 -15.37
C SER A 8 -11.13 54.78 -16.79
N GLU A 9 -10.06 54.13 -17.25
CA GLU A 9 -10.09 53.45 -18.54
C GLU A 9 -11.15 52.34 -18.51
N ASP A 10 -12.11 52.43 -19.42
CA ASP A 10 -13.16 51.44 -19.62
C ASP A 10 -12.53 50.04 -19.83
N PRO A 11 -12.85 49.05 -18.98
CA PRO A 11 -12.26 47.70 -19.07
C PRO A 11 -12.52 47.04 -20.44
N MET A 12 -13.62 47.39 -21.11
CA MET A 12 -13.93 46.89 -22.45
C MET A 12 -12.92 47.37 -23.48
N LYS A 13 -12.52 48.66 -23.40
CA LYS A 13 -11.55 49.27 -24.31
C LYS A 13 -10.15 48.67 -24.16
N LYS A 14 -9.80 48.29 -22.92
CA LYS A 14 -8.54 47.61 -22.61
C LYS A 14 -8.51 46.19 -23.20
N TRP A 15 -9.59 45.43 -23.06
CA TRP A 15 -9.68 44.08 -23.63
C TRP A 15 -9.65 44.08 -25.17
N ILE A 16 -10.30 45.06 -25.81
CA ILE A 16 -10.24 45.21 -27.27
C ILE A 16 -8.82 45.51 -27.74
N LYS A 17 -8.07 46.35 -27.02
CA LYS A 17 -6.65 46.63 -27.30
C LYS A 17 -5.76 45.41 -27.08
N GLU A 18 -6.02 44.62 -26.05
CA GLU A 18 -5.23 43.42 -25.72
C GLU A 18 -5.53 42.25 -26.67
N ALA A 19 -6.74 42.13 -27.22
CA ALA A 19 -7.13 41.03 -28.12
C ALA A 19 -6.43 41.05 -29.49
N GLY A 20 -5.84 42.18 -29.89
CA GLY A 20 -5.10 42.34 -31.17
C GLY A 20 -3.60 42.56 -31.02
N SER A 21 -3.06 42.49 -29.79
CA SER A 21 -1.64 42.71 -29.53
C SER A 21 -0.88 41.38 -29.52
N GLU A 22 0.25 41.30 -30.23
CA GLU A 22 1.14 40.13 -30.22
C GLU A 22 1.82 39.92 -28.85
N PHE A 23 1.84 40.96 -28.01
CA PHE A 23 2.46 40.94 -26.67
C PHE A 23 1.43 41.27 -25.58
N PRO A 24 1.44 40.54 -24.45
CA PRO A 24 0.52 40.81 -23.35
C PRO A 24 0.81 42.19 -22.72
N GLY A 25 -0.24 42.94 -22.40
CA GLY A 25 -0.12 44.24 -21.71
C GLY A 25 0.37 44.10 -20.26
N GLU A 26 0.88 45.19 -19.68
CA GLU A 26 1.51 45.22 -18.35
C GLU A 26 0.65 44.64 -17.20
N GLY A 27 -0.68 44.61 -17.35
CA GLY A 27 -1.62 44.07 -16.36
C GLY A 27 -2.08 42.63 -16.59
N PHE A 28 -1.67 41.99 -17.68
CA PHE A 28 -2.17 40.67 -18.06
C PHE A 28 -1.83 39.60 -17.02
N HIS A 29 -0.59 39.59 -16.52
CA HIS A 29 -0.13 38.64 -15.52
C HIS A 29 -0.97 38.68 -14.23
N LEU A 30 -1.28 39.88 -13.74
CA LEU A 30 -2.14 40.06 -12.56
C LEU A 30 -3.58 39.60 -12.81
N SER A 31 -4.11 39.84 -14.01
CA SER A 31 -5.46 39.41 -14.38
C SER A 31 -5.57 37.87 -14.47
N VAL A 32 -4.51 37.22 -14.96
CA VAL A 32 -4.40 35.76 -15.05
C VAL A 32 -4.26 35.15 -13.66
N LEU A 33 -3.38 35.68 -12.81
CA LEU A 33 -3.25 35.24 -11.42
C LEU A 33 -4.56 35.34 -10.65
N LYS A 34 -5.26 36.48 -10.78
CA LYS A 34 -6.55 36.69 -10.12
C LYS A 34 -7.61 35.71 -10.60
N LYS A 35 -7.59 35.33 -11.88
CA LYS A 35 -8.46 34.27 -12.43
C LYS A 35 -8.07 32.89 -11.91
N ILE A 36 -6.77 32.58 -11.82
CA ILE A 36 -6.27 31.31 -11.29
C ILE A 36 -6.63 31.15 -9.81
N GLU A 37 -6.52 32.21 -9.02
CA GLU A 37 -6.90 32.22 -7.60
C GLU A 37 -8.41 32.12 -7.39
N ALA A 38 -9.20 32.67 -8.31
CA ALA A 38 -10.66 32.61 -8.30
C ALA A 38 -11.22 31.26 -8.80
N LEU A 39 -10.41 30.43 -9.47
CA LEU A 39 -10.82 29.06 -9.79
C LEU A 39 -11.09 28.32 -8.48
N PRO A 40 -12.18 27.53 -8.40
CA PRO A 40 -12.42 26.70 -7.24
C PRO A 40 -11.22 25.78 -7.10
N LYS A 41 -10.41 26.00 -6.05
CA LYS A 41 -9.30 25.11 -5.72
C LYS A 41 -9.92 23.73 -5.59
N SER A 42 -9.71 22.90 -6.61
CA SER A 42 -10.21 21.54 -6.62
C SER A 42 -9.52 20.87 -5.44
N THR A 43 -10.25 20.72 -4.34
CA THR A 43 -9.85 20.02 -3.13
C THR A 43 -9.90 18.51 -3.38
N LEU A 44 -9.40 18.07 -4.54
CA LEU A 44 -8.92 16.71 -4.74
C LEU A 44 -7.65 16.54 -3.90
N VAL A 45 -7.83 16.65 -2.59
CA VAL A 45 -6.85 16.28 -1.60
C VAL A 45 -6.63 14.79 -1.80
N TYR A 46 -5.41 14.43 -2.20
CA TYR A 46 -5.00 13.05 -2.37
C TYR A 46 -5.45 12.24 -1.14
N LYS A 47 -6.38 11.32 -1.35
CA LYS A 47 -6.74 10.33 -0.35
C LYS A 47 -5.88 9.09 -0.60
N PRO A 48 -5.00 8.70 0.34
CA PRO A 48 -4.24 7.49 0.18
C PRO A 48 -5.19 6.30 0.08
N ILE A 49 -4.91 5.41 -0.87
CA ILE A 49 -5.71 4.20 -1.13
C ILE A 49 -5.72 3.28 0.10
N ILE A 50 -4.61 3.26 0.84
CA ILE A 50 -4.42 2.44 2.04
C ILE A 50 -4.19 3.37 3.23
N SER A 51 -4.97 3.16 4.30
CA SER A 51 -4.80 3.92 5.54
C SER A 51 -3.48 3.55 6.24
N PRO A 52 -2.93 4.43 7.09
CA PRO A 52 -1.73 4.11 7.89
C PRO A 52 -1.88 2.83 8.72
N LEU A 53 -3.11 2.52 9.16
CA LEU A 53 -3.41 1.29 9.89
C LEU A 53 -3.36 0.06 8.99
N GLY A 54 -3.86 0.16 7.75
CA GLY A 54 -3.77 -0.91 6.75
C GLY A 54 -2.31 -1.28 6.46
N TRP A 55 -1.44 -0.28 6.33
CA TRP A 55 -0.01 -0.50 6.16
C TRP A 55 0.64 -1.22 7.35
N LYS A 56 0.30 -0.83 8.58
CA LYS A 56 0.81 -1.52 9.79
C LYS A 56 0.37 -2.98 9.84
N LEU A 57 -0.84 -3.29 9.38
CA LEU A 57 -1.38 -4.65 9.34
C LEU A 57 -0.67 -5.50 8.28
N ILE A 58 -0.45 -4.95 7.09
CA ILE A 58 0.33 -5.61 6.02
C ILE A 58 1.75 -5.89 6.48
N PHE A 59 2.43 -4.88 7.05
CA PHE A 59 3.78 -5.06 7.57
C PHE A 59 3.82 -6.03 8.75
N GLY A 60 2.85 -5.96 9.67
CA GLY A 60 2.75 -6.88 10.79
C GLY A 60 2.56 -8.33 10.34
N PHE A 61 1.76 -8.56 9.31
CA PHE A 61 1.54 -9.89 8.74
C PHE A 61 2.80 -10.44 8.07
N ILE A 62 3.46 -9.64 7.22
CA ILE A 62 4.72 -10.02 6.57
C ILE A 62 5.77 -10.30 7.64
N PHE A 63 5.93 -9.40 8.62
CA PHE A 63 6.86 -9.56 9.72
C PHE A 63 6.58 -10.82 10.54
N ALA A 64 5.32 -11.11 10.85
CA ALA A 64 4.95 -12.32 11.60
C ALA A 64 5.33 -13.60 10.85
N ILE A 65 5.14 -13.65 9.52
CA ILE A 65 5.56 -14.81 8.72
C ILE A 65 7.07 -15.02 8.82
N PHE A 66 7.85 -13.96 8.60
CA PHE A 66 9.31 -14.08 8.64
C PHE A 66 9.82 -14.36 10.05
N PHE A 67 9.30 -13.66 11.06
CA PHE A 67 9.68 -13.85 12.46
C PHE A 67 9.36 -15.27 12.94
N TRP A 68 8.17 -15.77 12.58
CA TRP A 68 7.78 -17.14 12.86
C TRP A 68 8.64 -18.15 12.11
N SER A 69 8.91 -17.91 10.82
CA SER A 69 9.78 -18.77 10.03
C SER A 69 11.18 -18.86 10.63
N ILE A 70 11.74 -17.76 11.16
CA ILE A 70 13.05 -17.76 11.80
C ILE A 70 13.01 -18.56 13.12
N LEU A 71 11.97 -18.37 13.94
CA LEU A 71 11.83 -19.06 15.22
C LEU A 71 11.54 -20.57 15.09
N MET A 72 10.90 -20.97 13.99
CA MET A 72 10.44 -22.34 13.76
C MET A 72 11.23 -23.08 12.68
N ILE A 73 12.36 -22.54 12.20
CA ILE A 73 13.34 -23.38 11.50
C ILE A 73 13.75 -24.47 12.51
N PRO A 74 13.43 -25.74 12.27
CA PRO A 74 13.96 -26.79 13.12
C PRO A 74 15.47 -26.72 12.94
N SER A 75 16.20 -26.40 14.01
CA SER A 75 17.62 -26.69 14.06
C SER A 75 17.72 -28.21 14.16
N GLN A 76 17.54 -28.87 13.02
CA GLN A 76 18.04 -30.22 12.86
C GLN A 76 19.55 -30.10 13.00
N GLN A 77 20.03 -30.17 14.25
CA GLN A 77 21.38 -30.59 14.57
C GLN A 77 21.47 -32.06 14.14
N GLU A 78 21.44 -32.29 12.84
CA GLU A 78 21.99 -33.50 12.26
C GLU A 78 23.49 -33.35 12.45
N THR A 79 24.00 -33.81 13.60
CA THR A 79 25.43 -33.91 13.90
C THR A 79 26.13 -34.98 13.05
N THR A 80 25.47 -35.49 12.00
CA THR A 80 26.07 -36.45 11.08
C THR A 80 26.69 -35.69 9.92
N SER A 81 28.02 -35.76 9.86
CA SER A 81 28.83 -35.24 8.78
C SER A 81 28.28 -35.74 7.43
N LEU A 82 28.29 -34.88 6.40
CA LEU A 82 27.81 -35.20 5.05
C LEU A 82 28.51 -36.43 4.43
N PHE A 83 29.67 -36.80 4.97
CA PHE A 83 30.45 -37.94 4.53
C PHE A 83 30.05 -39.27 5.18
N ASP A 84 29.31 -39.26 6.31
CA ASP A 84 28.80 -40.48 6.96
C ASP A 84 27.57 -41.05 6.24
N LYS A 85 26.97 -40.30 5.31
CA LYS A 85 25.79 -40.70 4.54
C LYS A 85 26.13 -41.26 3.15
N ILE A 86 27.39 -41.59 2.86
CA ILE A 86 27.77 -42.23 1.59
C ILE A 86 27.70 -43.76 1.78
N PRO A 87 26.64 -44.45 1.30
CA PRO A 87 26.58 -45.90 1.41
C PRO A 87 27.61 -46.55 0.46
N PRO A 88 28.20 -47.70 0.83
CA PRO A 88 28.99 -48.48 -0.12
C PRO A 88 28.08 -48.92 -1.26
N VAL A 89 28.47 -48.57 -2.49
CA VAL A 89 27.67 -48.77 -3.71
C VAL A 89 27.51 -50.25 -4.01
N ASN A 90 26.30 -50.78 -3.78
CA ASN A 90 25.81 -52.01 -4.36
C ASN A 90 24.60 -51.66 -5.23
N LEU A 91 24.71 -51.83 -6.55
CA LEU A 91 23.66 -51.47 -7.51
C LEU A 91 22.50 -52.49 -7.44
N PRO A 92 21.26 -52.07 -7.13
CA PRO A 92 20.11 -52.97 -7.15
C PRO A 92 19.33 -52.88 -8.47
N SER A 93 18.77 -54.01 -8.89
CA SER A 93 17.88 -54.14 -10.04
C SER A 93 16.60 -53.30 -9.88
N LEU A 94 16.23 -52.55 -10.93
CA LEU A 94 15.08 -51.65 -10.95
C LEU A 94 13.77 -52.37 -10.60
N ASP A 95 13.10 -51.90 -9.53
CA ASP A 95 11.78 -52.36 -9.11
C ASP A 95 10.68 -51.35 -9.49
N ARG A 96 9.57 -51.84 -10.04
CA ARG A 96 8.49 -51.07 -10.70
C ARG A 96 7.42 -50.51 -9.73
N ASN A 97 7.76 -50.34 -8.45
CA ASN A 97 6.83 -49.81 -7.43
C ASN A 97 6.88 -48.28 -7.24
N LEU A 98 7.55 -47.56 -8.15
CA LEU A 98 7.75 -46.09 -8.11
C LEU A 98 6.49 -45.23 -8.35
N LEU A 99 5.28 -45.82 -8.42
CA LEU A 99 4.03 -45.10 -8.74
C LEU A 99 3.03 -45.01 -7.59
N ASN A 100 3.41 -45.31 -6.35
CA ASN A 100 2.58 -45.02 -5.18
C ASN A 100 2.88 -43.59 -4.66
N PHE A 101 2.24 -42.59 -5.24
CA PHE A 101 2.22 -41.21 -4.72
C PHE A 101 1.47 -41.16 -3.39
N ASN A 102 2.17 -41.51 -2.30
CA ASN A 102 1.70 -41.29 -0.95
C ASN A 102 1.99 -39.83 -0.59
N ILE A 103 1.06 -38.92 -0.90
CA ILE A 103 1.18 -37.50 -0.55
C ILE A 103 1.15 -37.43 0.98
N PRO A 104 2.25 -37.00 1.65
CA PRO A 104 2.26 -36.89 3.09
C PRO A 104 1.24 -35.84 3.50
N VAL A 105 0.17 -36.27 4.17
CA VAL A 105 -0.75 -35.34 4.80
C VAL A 105 0.02 -34.55 5.85
N PRO A 106 0.07 -33.20 5.74
CA PRO A 106 0.83 -32.40 6.68
C PRO A 106 0.23 -32.59 8.08
N ASN A 107 1.04 -33.13 8.98
CA ASN A 107 0.66 -33.27 10.39
C ASN A 107 0.77 -31.90 11.05
N LEU A 108 -0.27 -31.09 10.90
CA LEU A 108 -0.36 -29.76 11.50
C LEU A 108 -0.54 -29.93 13.01
N SER A 109 0.39 -29.35 13.78
CA SER A 109 0.32 -29.45 15.23
C SER A 109 -0.97 -28.78 15.75
N PRO A 110 -1.60 -29.31 16.81
CA PRO A 110 -2.78 -28.70 17.41
C PRO A 110 -2.56 -27.23 17.79
N GLN A 111 -1.34 -26.87 18.21
CA GLN A 111 -0.94 -25.51 18.57
C GLN A 111 -0.97 -24.58 17.36
N PHE A 112 -0.57 -25.06 16.19
CA PHE A 112 -0.63 -24.30 14.94
C PHE A 112 -2.07 -24.01 14.51
N LEU A 113 -2.95 -25.02 14.62
CA LEU A 113 -4.38 -24.85 14.33
C LEU A 113 -5.05 -23.87 15.31
N ILE A 114 -4.72 -23.96 16.59
CA ILE A 114 -5.21 -23.03 17.62
C ILE A 114 -4.73 -21.62 17.31
N GLY A 115 -3.44 -21.43 16.98
CA GLY A 115 -2.88 -20.14 16.62
C GLY A 115 -3.57 -19.49 15.41
N ILE A 116 -3.80 -20.27 14.34
CA ILE A 116 -4.55 -19.79 13.17
C ILE A 116 -5.97 -19.39 13.58
N SER A 117 -6.67 -20.24 14.35
CA SER A 117 -8.05 -19.94 14.76
C SER A 117 -8.16 -18.69 15.64
N ALA A 118 -7.22 -18.50 16.57
CA ALA A 118 -7.15 -17.35 17.47
C ALA A 118 -6.86 -16.07 16.68
N PHE A 119 -6.00 -16.14 15.67
CA PHE A 119 -5.66 -15.01 14.81
C PHE A 119 -6.85 -14.55 13.96
N PHE A 120 -7.57 -15.50 13.33
CA PHE A 120 -8.77 -15.19 12.56
C PHE A 120 -9.89 -14.61 13.42
N SER A 121 -10.09 -15.15 14.63
CA SER A 121 -11.11 -14.65 15.55
C SER A 121 -10.80 -13.25 16.08
N LEU A 122 -9.53 -12.96 16.45
CA LEU A 122 -9.10 -11.60 16.81
C LEU A 122 -9.24 -10.62 15.65
N GLY A 123 -8.81 -11.01 14.44
CA GLY A 123 -8.96 -10.21 13.23
C GLY A 123 -10.43 -9.88 12.94
N PHE A 124 -11.32 -10.87 13.09
CA PHE A 124 -12.76 -10.68 12.93
C PHE A 124 -13.34 -9.72 13.97
N ILE A 125 -13.02 -9.89 15.26
CA ILE A 125 -13.47 -9.00 16.33
C ILE A 125 -13.00 -7.57 16.08
N MET A 126 -11.76 -7.40 15.62
CA MET A 126 -11.19 -6.08 15.36
C MET A 126 -11.89 -5.40 14.16
N ILE A 127 -12.09 -6.12 13.05
CA ILE A 127 -12.83 -5.61 11.89
C ILE A 127 -14.25 -5.24 12.27
N TRP A 128 -14.94 -6.14 12.99
CA TRP A 128 -16.31 -5.92 13.47
C TRP A 128 -16.40 -4.71 14.41
N GLY A 129 -15.49 -4.60 15.37
CA GLY A 129 -15.42 -3.46 16.28
C GLY A 129 -15.15 -2.15 15.55
N THR A 130 -14.31 -2.17 14.53
CA THR A 130 -14.00 -0.98 13.73
C THR A 130 -15.19 -0.55 12.87
N LEU A 131 -15.94 -1.50 12.30
CA LEU A 131 -17.17 -1.23 11.55
C LEU A 131 -18.26 -0.68 12.46
N ARG A 132 -18.43 -1.27 13.65
CA ARG A 132 -19.38 -0.78 14.66
C ARG A 132 -19.03 0.64 15.12
N ASN A 133 -17.75 0.94 15.37
CA ASN A 133 -17.34 2.28 15.78
C ASN A 133 -17.56 3.33 14.67
N LYS A 134 -17.37 2.95 13.40
CA LYS A 134 -17.69 3.84 12.27
C LYS A 134 -19.19 4.12 12.12
N GLN A 135 -20.05 3.19 12.52
CA GLN A 135 -21.50 3.38 12.52
C GLN A 135 -22.00 4.16 13.75
N ALA A 136 -21.24 4.14 14.85
CA ALA A 136 -21.61 4.78 16.12
C ALA A 136 -21.29 6.29 16.19
N GLY A 137 -20.71 6.89 15.15
CA GLY A 137 -20.61 8.35 15.02
C GLY A 137 -19.63 9.02 15.97
N VAL A 138 -18.37 9.09 15.53
CA VAL A 138 -17.53 10.31 15.61
C VAL A 138 -16.99 10.56 14.21
#